data_AF-A0A954B6T0-F1
#
_entry.id   AF-A0A954B6T0-F1
#
_cell.length_a   1.000
_cell.length_b   1.000
_cell.length_c   1.000
_cell.angle_alpha   90.00
_cell.angle_beta   90.00
_cell.angle_gamma   90.00
#
_symmetry.space_group_name_H-M   'P 1'
#
loop_
_entity.id
_entity.type
_entity.pdbx_description
1 polymer ?
#
loop_
_entity_poly.entity_id
_entity_poly.type
_entity_poly.pdbx_seq_one_letter_code
_entity_poly.pdbx_strand_id
1 'polypeptide(L)' 'MSEHIATIRWKRTTESFGYDDYNRTHSWAFDNGLVIQAAAAPAFRGDPACLDPEEAFVAS' A
#
# COMPACT_ATOMS: atom_id res chain seq x y z
N MET A 1 26.12 -9.00 6.32
CA MET A 1 25.06 -8.18 5.70
C MET A 1 23.73 -8.83 6.01
N SER A 2 22.73 -8.05 6.37
CA SER A 2 21.33 -8.52 6.51
C SER A 2 20.52 -8.06 5.30
N GLU A 3 19.52 -8.85 4.92
CA GLU A 3 18.51 -8.49 3.92
C GLU A 3 17.20 -8.18 4.65
N HIS A 4 16.46 -7.18 4.17
CA HIS A 4 15.14 -6.80 4.65
C HIS A 4 14.19 -6.76 3.46
N ILE A 5 13.25 -7.69 3.41
CA ILE A 5 12.40 -7.91 2.22
C ILE A 5 10.94 -7.63 2.59
N ALA A 6 10.29 -6.81 1.77
CA ALA A 6 8.85 -6.63 1.77
C ALA A 6 8.30 -6.96 0.39
N THR A 7 7.16 -7.66 0.33
CA THR A 7 6.45 -7.96 -0.91
C THR A 7 5.21 -7.08 -1.02
N ILE A 8 5.16 -6.24 -2.04
CA ILE A 8 4.03 -5.35 -2.32
C ILE A 8 3.14 -5.98 -3.38
N ARG A 9 1.85 -6.15 -3.09
CA ARG A 9 0.86 -6.71 -4.04
C ARG A 9 -0.33 -5.79 -4.20
N TRP A 10 -0.51 -5.28 -5.41
CA TRP A 10 -1.72 -4.57 -5.81
C TRP A 10 -2.53 -5.43 -6.77
N LYS A 11 -3.85 -5.39 -6.63
CA LYS A 11 -4.80 -6.02 -7.55
C LYS A 11 -5.89 -5.01 -7.87
N ARG A 12 -6.23 -4.87 -9.16
CA ARG A 12 -7.39 -4.10 -9.57
C ARG A 12 -8.67 -4.74 -9.04
N THR A 13 -9.43 -3.99 -8.26
CA THR A 13 -10.77 -4.37 -7.78
C THR A 13 -11.85 -3.44 -8.31
N THR A 14 -11.46 -2.35 -8.97
CA THR A 14 -12.34 -1.40 -9.62
C THR A 14 -12.63 -1.80 -11.07
N GLU A 15 -13.77 -1.35 -11.57
CA GLU A 15 -14.22 -1.61 -12.93
C GLU A 15 -13.30 -0.96 -13.98
N SER A 16 -12.97 0.31 -13.75
CA SER A 16 -12.08 1.13 -14.57
C SER A 16 -10.65 1.13 -14.02
N PHE A 17 -9.68 1.26 -14.92
CA PHE A 17 -8.28 1.57 -14.60
C PHE A 17 -7.93 3.03 -14.91
N GLY A 18 -8.94 3.88 -15.12
CA GLY A 18 -8.77 5.32 -15.25
C GLY A 18 -8.18 5.91 -13.98
N TYR A 19 -7.40 6.98 -14.12
CA TYR A 19 -6.67 7.62 -13.03
C TYR A 19 -7.57 7.92 -11.83
N ASP A 20 -8.79 8.36 -12.10
CA ASP A 20 -9.75 8.75 -11.08
C ASP A 20 -10.37 7.55 -10.35
N ASP A 21 -10.40 6.39 -11.00
CA ASP A 21 -11.25 5.27 -10.58
C ASP A 21 -10.46 4.11 -9.98
N TYR A 22 -9.19 3.92 -10.35
CA TYR A 22 -8.46 2.74 -9.91
C TYR A 22 -8.26 2.73 -8.39
N ASN A 23 -8.47 1.56 -7.77
CA ASN A 23 -8.22 1.40 -6.34
C ASN A 23 -6.73 1.56 -6.07
N ARG A 24 -6.37 2.30 -5.01
CA ARG A 24 -4.97 2.48 -4.60
C ARG A 24 -4.59 1.61 -3.41
N THR A 25 -5.58 0.95 -2.80
CA THR A 25 -5.38 0.00 -1.72
C THR A 25 -4.67 -1.26 -2.22
N HIS A 26 -3.67 -1.71 -1.47
CA HIS A 26 -2.80 -2.84 -1.75
C HIS A 26 -2.27 -3.43 -0.45
N SER A 27 -1.51 -4.54 -0.52
CA SER A 27 -0.96 -5.18 0.66
C SER A 27 0.56 -5.21 0.67
N TRP A 28 1.14 -5.04 1.86
CA TRP A 28 2.56 -5.27 2.13
C TRP A 28 2.69 -6.52 2.97
N ALA A 29 3.45 -7.49 2.51
CA ALA A 29 3.75 -8.72 3.23
C ALA A 29 5.23 -8.76 3.62
N PHE A 30 5.49 -9.05 4.90
CA PHE A 30 6.83 -9.18 5.46
C PHE A 30 7.18 -10.67 5.69
N ASP A 31 8.46 -10.94 5.89
CA ASP A 31 9.03 -12.28 6.09
C ASP A 31 8.46 -13.03 7.30
N ASN A 32 8.10 -12.31 8.36
CA ASN A 32 7.46 -12.85 9.56
C ASN A 32 5.95 -13.17 9.39
N GLY A 33 5.39 -13.00 8.19
CA GLY A 33 3.97 -13.22 7.90
C GLY A 33 3.05 -12.05 8.24
N LEU A 34 3.59 -10.92 8.74
CA LEU A 34 2.80 -9.69 8.90
C LEU A 34 2.32 -9.21 7.54
N VAL A 35 1.02 -8.92 7.45
CA VAL A 35 0.41 -8.30 6.28
C VAL A 35 -0.25 -7.00 6.70
N ILE A 36 0.17 -5.89 6.10
CA ILE A 36 -0.39 -4.57 6.33
C ILE A 36 -1.23 -4.17 5.11
N GLN A 37 -2.42 -3.65 5.37
CA GLN A 37 -3.21 -2.98 4.34
C GLN A 37 -2.68 -1.56 4.17
N ALA A 38 -2.27 -1.25 2.94
CA ALA A 38 -1.67 0.03 2.60
C ALA A 38 -2.43 0.69 1.44
N ALA A 39 -2.34 2.01 1.33
CA ALA A 39 -2.84 2.75 0.17
C ALA A 39 -1.86 3.88 -0.18
N ALA A 40 -2.14 4.62 -1.25
CA ALA A 40 -1.49 5.91 -1.45
C ALA A 40 -1.94 6.90 -0.36
N ALA A 41 -1.22 8.01 -0.15
CA ALA A 41 -1.70 9.04 0.76
C ALA A 41 -3.07 9.61 0.31
N PRO A 42 -3.90 10.13 1.22
CA PRO A 42 -5.20 10.74 0.89
C PRO A 42 -5.11 11.85 -0.16
N ALA A 43 -4.03 12.64 -0.14
CA ALA A 43 -3.75 13.68 -1.14
C ALA A 43 -3.65 13.13 -2.57
N PHE A 44 -3.37 11.83 -2.72
CA PHE A 44 -3.30 11.10 -3.97
C PHE A 44 -4.43 10.09 -4.14
N ARG A 45 -5.58 10.30 -3.48
CA ARG A 45 -6.82 9.51 -3.58
C ARG A 45 -6.73 8.08 -3.00
N GLY A 46 -5.78 7.81 -2.11
CA GLY A 46 -5.79 6.55 -1.37
C GLY A 46 -6.79 6.55 -0.22
N ASP A 47 -7.02 5.36 0.31
CA ASP A 47 -7.94 5.13 1.42
C ASP A 47 -7.31 5.63 2.74
N PRO A 48 -7.89 6.66 3.40
CA PRO A 48 -7.37 7.19 4.66
C PRO A 48 -7.39 6.22 5.84
N ALA A 49 -8.07 5.07 5.72
CA ALA A 49 -8.05 4.02 6.73
C ALA A 49 -6.84 3.08 6.62
N CYS A 50 -6.03 3.22 5.57
CA CYS A 50 -4.83 2.41 5.34
C CYS A 50 -3.56 3.23 5.63
N LEU A 51 -2.48 2.54 6.01
CA LEU A 51 -1.16 3.14 6.13
C LEU A 51 -0.67 3.60 4.74
N ASP A 52 -0.09 4.78 4.65
CA ASP A 52 0.56 5.25 3.42
C ASP A 52 2.10 5.20 3.49
N PRO A 53 2.81 5.28 2.34
CA PRO A 53 4.27 5.25 2.31
C PRO A 53 4.94 6.39 3.09
N GLU A 54 4.34 7.58 3.11
CA GLU A 54 4.87 8.75 3.81
C GLU A 54 4.81 8.56 5.33
N GLU A 55 3.68 8.06 5.86
CA GLU A 55 3.53 7.68 7.27
C GLU A 55 4.50 6.55 7.66
N ALA A 56 4.65 5.53 6.81
CA ALA A 56 5.59 4.43 7.05
C ALA A 56 7.05 4.90 7.09
N PHE A 57 7.42 5.86 6.24
CA PHE A 57 8.75 6.47 6.24
C PHE A 57 9.02 7.30 7.49
N VAL A 58 8.03 8.03 8.01
CA VAL A 58 8.17 8.79 9.27
C VAL A 58 8.36 7.86 10.47
N ALA A 59 7.82 6.64 10.43
CA ALA A 59 7.90 5.66 11.51
C ALA A 59 9.17 4.77 11.51
N SER A 60 10.02 4.85 10.47
CA SER A 60 11.16 3.94 10.26
C SER A 60 12.43 4.31 11.01
#